data_AF-A0A3D3S4I4-F1
#
_entry.id   AF-A0A3D3S4I4-F1
#
_cell.length_a   1.000
_cell.length_b   1.000
_cell.length_c   1.000
_cell.angle_alpha   90.00
_cell.angle_beta   90.00
_cell.angle_gamma   90.00
#
_symmetry.space_group_name_H-M   'P 1'
#
loop_
_entity.id
_entity.type
_entity.pdbx_description
1 polymer ?
#
loop_
_entity_poly.entity_id
_entity_poly.type
_entity_poly.pdbx_seq_one_letter_code
_entity_poly.pdbx_strand_id
1 'polypeptide(L)'
;MSTTTDTAVPVVDLSTYGCPLYFVMARQALSRLADGERVVFLFAAGESVDQLRDGLAEDGHRVLAVEQGSDGVRVEVEKGG
;
A
#
# COMPACT_ATOMS: atom_id res chain seq x y z
N MET A 1 4.22 20.83 -24.35
CA MET A 1 4.24 19.36 -24.30
C MET A 1 4.75 18.96 -22.92
N SER A 2 3.86 18.34 -22.15
CA SER A 2 4.10 17.38 -21.06
C SER A 2 5.26 17.62 -20.09
N THR A 3 4.99 18.32 -18.99
CA THR A 3 5.54 17.91 -17.69
C THR A 3 4.49 17.04 -17.02
N THR A 4 4.55 15.73 -17.27
CA THR A 4 3.88 14.78 -16.40
C THR A 4 4.58 14.93 -15.06
N THR A 5 3.92 15.60 -14.11
CA THR A 5 4.33 15.57 -12.72
C THR A 5 4.38 14.10 -12.33
N ASP A 6 5.60 13.57 -12.27
CA ASP A 6 5.91 12.32 -11.59
C ASP A 6 5.61 12.59 -10.12
N THR A 7 4.34 12.49 -9.75
CA THR A 7 3.92 12.48 -8.35
C THR A 7 4.54 11.21 -7.80
N ALA A 8 5.74 11.34 -7.22
CA ALA A 8 6.48 10.24 -6.63
C ALA A 8 5.59 9.60 -5.57
N VAL A 9 4.95 8.48 -5.93
CA VAL A 9 4.05 7.78 -5.02
C VAL A 9 4.90 7.24 -3.87
N PRO A 10 4.63 7.61 -2.61
CA PRO A 10 5.43 7.16 -1.48
C PRO A 10 5.45 5.64 -1.44
N VAL A 11 6.65 5.07 -1.30
CA VAL A 11 6.87 3.64 -1.18
C VAL A 11 7.20 3.34 0.28
N VAL A 12 6.41 2.47 0.90
CA VAL A 12 6.58 2.02 2.28
C VAL A 12 6.95 0.55 2.24
N ASP A 13 8.17 0.25 2.67
CA ASP A 13 8.63 -1.12 2.81
C ASP A 13 8.10 -1.75 4.09
N LEU A 14 7.17 -2.67 3.93
CA LEU A 14 6.55 -3.45 4.98
C LEU A 14 7.12 -4.88 5.08
N SER A 15 7.99 -5.29 4.15
CA SER A 15 8.61 -6.63 4.13
C SER A 15 9.47 -6.92 5.36
N THR A 16 9.91 -5.87 6.04
CA THR A 16 10.70 -5.95 7.28
C THR A 16 9.84 -6.17 8.54
N TYR A 17 8.51 -6.07 8.43
CA TYR A 17 7.59 -6.19 9.55
C TYR A 17 6.76 -7.47 9.44
N GLY A 18 6.88 -8.35 10.43
CA GLY A 18 6.00 -9.51 10.54
C GLY A 18 4.58 -9.12 10.98
N CYS A 19 3.62 -9.99 10.68
CA CYS A 19 2.26 -9.89 11.21
C CYS A 19 2.27 -9.80 12.76
N PRO A 20 1.49 -8.89 13.39
CA PRO A 20 0.51 -7.97 12.80
C PRO A 20 1.06 -6.55 12.53
N LEU A 21 2.36 -6.33 12.65
CA LEU A 21 2.95 -4.98 12.62
C LEU A 21 2.81 -4.31 11.25
N TYR A 22 2.95 -5.05 10.14
CA TYR A 22 2.81 -4.45 8.80
C TYR A 22 1.44 -3.79 8.61
N PHE A 23 0.37 -4.36 9.19
CA PHE A 23 -0.99 -3.86 9.02
C PHE A 23 -1.16 -2.51 9.74
N VAL A 24 -0.62 -2.40 10.95
CA VAL A 24 -0.60 -1.15 11.72
C VAL A 24 0.21 -0.09 10.98
N MET A 25 1.37 -0.45 10.42
CA MET A 25 2.21 0.46 9.67
C MET A 25 1.55 0.92 8.36
N ALA A 26 0.85 0.03 7.65
CA ALA A 26 0.10 0.36 6.44
C ALA A 26 -0.98 1.42 6.73
N ARG A 27 -1.81 1.19 7.76
CA ARG A 27 -2.82 2.16 8.22
C ARG A 27 -2.19 3.48 8.66
N GLN A 28 -1.07 3.43 9.39
CA GLN A 28 -0.38 4.63 9.84
C GLN A 28 0.17 5.45 8.66
N ALA A 29 0.69 4.78 7.61
CA ALA A 29 1.12 5.45 6.40
C ALA A 29 -0.05 6.13 5.68
N LEU A 30 -1.16 5.41 5.49
CA LEU A 30 -2.38 5.94 4.88
C LEU A 30 -3.01 7.10 5.67
N SER A 31 -2.97 7.05 6.99
CA SER A 31 -3.46 8.13 7.86
C SER A 31 -2.65 9.43 7.72
N ARG A 32 -1.44 9.39 7.14
CA ARG A 32 -0.62 10.59 6.91
C ARG A 32 -0.87 11.20 5.53
N LEU A 33 -1.59 10.50 4.65
CA LEU A 33 -1.90 10.94 3.31
C LEU A 33 -3.22 11.70 3.28
N ALA A 34 -3.35 12.62 2.32
CA ALA A 34 -4.62 13.25 2.00
C ALA A 34 -5.52 12.28 1.20
N ASP A 35 -6.83 12.52 1.25
CA ASP A 35 -7.79 11.72 0.50
C ASP A 35 -7.53 11.85 -1.01
N GLY A 36 -7.50 10.71 -1.71
CA GLY A 36 -7.13 10.62 -3.12
C GLY A 36 -5.62 10.52 -3.38
N GLU A 37 -4.75 10.62 -2.36
CA GLU A 37 -3.33 10.30 -2.52
C GLU A 37 -3.09 8.79 -2.54
N ARG A 38 -1.98 8.40 -3.16
CA ARG A 38 -1.60 7.02 -3.37
C ARG A 38 -0.36 6.66 -2.57
N VAL A 39 -0.23 5.39 -2.23
CA VAL A 39 0.94 4.81 -1.58
C VAL A 39 1.17 3.40 -2.10
N VAL A 40 2.44 3.03 -2.20
CA VAL A 40 2.87 1.69 -2.58
C VAL A 40 3.41 0.99 -1.34
N PHE A 41 2.85 -0.17 -1.02
CA PHE A 41 3.34 -1.04 0.03
C PHE A 41 4.12 -2.20 -0.56
N LEU A 42 5.29 -2.48 -0.02
CA LEU A 42 6.10 -3.66 -0.37
C LEU A 42 6.03 -4.68 0.76
N PHE A 43 5.68 -5.92 0.45
CA PHE A 43 5.61 -7.05 1.38
C PHE A 43 6.64 -8.10 1.02
N ALA A 44 6.98 -8.94 1.99
CA ALA A 44 7.86 -10.06 1.76
C ALA A 44 7.20 -11.08 0.82
N ALA A 45 8.02 -11.77 0.03
CA ALA A 45 7.55 -12.81 -0.88
C ALA A 45 6.88 -13.93 -0.07
N GLY A 46 5.65 -14.29 -0.47
CA GLY A 46 4.86 -15.35 0.18
C GLY A 46 3.92 -14.87 1.30
N GLU A 47 3.88 -13.57 1.62
CA GLU A 47 2.84 -13.04 2.50
C GLU A 47 1.50 -12.90 1.77
N SER A 48 0.43 -13.35 2.43
CA SER A 48 -0.94 -13.16 1.95
C SER A 48 -1.38 -11.72 2.22
N VAL A 49 -1.48 -10.92 1.15
CA VAL A 49 -1.98 -9.54 1.23
C VAL A 49 -3.50 -9.44 1.30
N ASP A 50 -4.24 -10.55 1.21
CA ASP A 50 -5.70 -10.55 1.18
C ASP A 50 -6.32 -9.93 2.44
N GLN A 51 -5.83 -10.31 3.64
CA GLN A 51 -6.32 -9.72 4.89
C GLN A 51 -6.08 -8.21 4.96
N LEU A 52 -4.95 -7.74 4.43
CA LEU A 52 -4.68 -6.32 4.35
C LEU A 52 -5.65 -5.65 3.38
N ARG A 53 -5.85 -6.22 2.18
CA ARG A 53 -6.75 -5.66 1.17
C ARG A 53 -8.17 -5.54 1.71
N ASP A 54 -8.65 -6.57 2.40
CA ASP A 54 -9.96 -6.58 3.03
C ASP A 54 -10.05 -5.49 4.10
N GLY A 55 -9.08 -5.42 5.02
CA GLY A 55 -9.06 -4.40 6.06
C GLY A 55 -8.96 -2.96 5.51
N LEU A 56 -8.19 -2.76 4.44
CA LEU A 56 -8.09 -1.47 3.74
C LEU A 56 -9.41 -1.10 3.06
N ALA A 57 -10.10 -2.07 2.44
CA ALA A 57 -11.41 -1.85 1.83
C ALA A 57 -12.48 -1.54 2.90
N GLU A 58 -12.43 -2.22 4.05
CA GLU A 58 -13.28 -1.92 5.21
C GLU A 58 -13.03 -0.51 5.77
N ASP A 59 -11.78 -0.04 5.74
CA ASP A 59 -11.41 1.35 6.11
C ASP A 59 -11.80 2.38 5.03
N GLY A 60 -12.42 1.94 3.93
CA GLY A 60 -12.84 2.81 2.82
C GLY A 60 -11.74 3.12 1.80
N HIS A 61 -10.55 2.55 1.94
CA HIS A 61 -9.44 2.73 1.01
C HIS A 61 -9.59 1.86 -0.24
N ARG A 62 -8.96 2.28 -1.34
CA ARG A 62 -9.08 1.60 -2.63
C ARG A 62 -7.74 1.01 -3.05
N VAL A 63 -7.68 -0.31 -3.13
CA VAL A 63 -6.53 -1.01 -3.73
C VAL A 63 -6.58 -0.85 -5.25
N LEU A 64 -5.57 -0.21 -5.83
CA LEU A 64 -5.48 0.06 -7.26
C LEU A 64 -4.81 -1.07 -8.03
N ALA A 65 -3.71 -1.60 -7.50
CA ALA A 65 -2.92 -2.65 -8.13
C ALA A 65 -2.26 -3.56 -7.10
N VAL A 66 -2.08 -4.82 -7.48
CA VAL A 66 -1.32 -5.81 -6.71
C VAL A 66 -0.42 -6.56 -7.69
N GLU A 67 0.88 -6.44 -7.49
CA GLU A 67 1.90 -7.14 -8.27
C GLU A 67 2.59 -8.14 -7.35
N GLN A 68 2.41 -9.43 -7.61
CA GLN A 68 3.13 -10.49 -6.90
C GLN A 68 4.35 -10.88 -7.72
N GLY A 69 5.53 -10.66 -7.16
CA GLY A 69 6.82 -10.98 -7.78
C GLY A 69 7.61 -12.00 -6.98
N SER A 70 8.73 -12.43 -7.56
CA SER A 70 9.70 -13.32 -6.90
C SER A 70 10.40 -12.64 -5.73
N ASP A 71 10.59 -11.32 -5.82
CA ASP A 71 11.30 -10.51 -4.83
C ASP A 71 10.39 -9.99 -3.69
N GLY A 72 9.07 -10.06 -3.87
CA GLY A 72 8.09 -9.53 -2.91
C GLY A 72 6.73 -9.27 -3.53
N VAL A 73 5.80 -8.78 -2.73
CA VAL A 73 4.48 -8.34 -3.20
C VAL A 73 4.40 -6.82 -3.12
N ARG A 74 3.99 -6.18 -4.21
CA ARG A 74 3.80 -4.75 -4.30
C ARG A 74 2.30 -4.45 -4.38
N VAL A 75 1.79 -3.62 -3.48
CA VAL A 75 0.37 -3.24 -3.42
C VAL A 75 0.26 -1.73 -3.52
N GLU A 76 -0.41 -1.25 -4.56
CA GLU A 76 -0.74 0.16 -4.71
C GLU A 76 -2.13 0.43 -4.14
N VAL A 77 -2.22 1.40 -3.24
CA VAL A 77 -3.43 1.77 -2.52
C VAL A 77 -3.65 3.26 -2.62
N GLU A 78 -4.89 3.66 -2.88
CA GLU A 78 -5.37 5.03 -2.83
C GLU A 78 -6.13 5.24 -1.51
N LYS A 79 -5.76 6.30 -0.79
CA LYS A 79 -6.43 6.73 0.44
C LYS A 79 -7.86 7.14 0.10
N GLY A 80 -8.82 6.34 0.57
CA GLY A 80 -10.23 6.72 0.55
C GLY A 80 -10.62 7.48 1.82
N GLY A 81 -11.47 8.49 1.66
CA GLY A 81 -11.92 9.43 2.70
C GLY A 81 -12.94 8.85 3.68
#